data_AF-Q0K0B5-F1
#
_entry.id   AF-Q0K0B5-F1
#
_cell.length_a   1.000
_cell.length_b   1.000
_cell.length_c   1.000
_cell.angle_alpha   90.00
_cell.angle_beta   90.00
_cell.angle_gamma   90.00
#
_symmetry.space_group_name_H-M   'P 1'
#
loop_
_entity.id
_entity.type
_entity.pdbx_description
1 polymer ?
#
loop_
_entity_poly.entity_id
_entity_poly.type
_entity_poly.pdbx_seq_one_letter_code
_entity_poly.pdbx_strand_id
1 'polypeptide(L)'
;MKTLNTFIRTAALVATVSSLAAAASTAAAAPAADTRATTVVFVHGAFADGSAWDKVIALLQSKGLHVVSVQNPLSSLADDVAATRRALDKQAGPVVLVGHSWGGVVISEIGQHERVKALVYVAAFAPSENQSVADLAKDYPKPEGSSFIVADKDGFLTLTPEGMSKHFAQDVPAAQTRIMAATQGPVSGKSFEDKVTVAAWRTRPSWYILSEQDHMIQPALQKAMAQKISARIVTLPTSHVPQLSRPKQVADAIYAAAVYQPKPDVHPPTTRR
;
A
#
# COMPACT_ATOMS: atom_id res chain seq x y z
N MET A 1 -83.21 -56.07 10.85
CA MET A 1 -82.69 -54.91 10.07
C MET A 1 -81.29 -55.31 9.61
N LYS A 2 -81.13 -55.70 8.32
CA LYS A 2 -80.30 -55.02 7.28
C LYS A 2 -78.90 -54.68 7.81
N THR A 3 -77.75 -55.16 7.34
CA THR A 3 -77.22 -55.40 5.96
C THR A 3 -75.78 -55.97 6.16
N LEU A 4 -75.32 -57.03 5.47
CA LEU A 4 -74.64 -57.08 4.14
C LEU A 4 -73.09 -57.08 4.19
N ASN A 5 -72.52 -58.17 3.66
CA ASN A 5 -71.23 -58.38 2.97
C ASN A 5 -70.24 -57.20 2.83
N THR A 6 -68.93 -57.47 2.94
CA THR A 6 -68.03 -57.70 1.78
C THR A 6 -66.55 -57.50 2.17
N PHE A 7 -65.73 -58.45 1.70
CA PHE A 7 -64.28 -58.44 1.53
C PHE A 7 -63.66 -57.10 1.12
N ILE A 8 -62.52 -56.72 1.72
CA ILE A 8 -61.56 -55.81 1.08
C ILE A 8 -60.16 -56.43 1.14
N ARG A 9 -59.50 -56.35 -0.02
CA ARG A 9 -58.33 -57.04 -0.49
C ARG A 9 -57.04 -56.49 0.11
N THR A 10 -56.10 -57.38 0.38
CA THR A 10 -54.68 -57.10 0.59
C THR A 10 -54.10 -56.47 -0.67
N ALA A 11 -53.57 -55.25 -0.57
CA ALA A 11 -52.73 -54.63 -1.59
C ALA A 11 -51.37 -54.30 -0.97
N ALA A 12 -50.36 -55.09 -1.31
CA ALA A 12 -48.97 -54.81 -0.98
C ALA A 12 -48.47 -53.70 -1.90
N LEU A 13 -48.14 -52.54 -1.33
CA LEU A 13 -47.45 -51.46 -2.03
C LEU A 13 -45.96 -51.52 -1.64
N VAL A 14 -45.14 -52.02 -2.57
CA VAL A 14 -43.68 -51.97 -2.46
C VAL A 14 -43.24 -50.53 -2.75
N ALA A 15 -42.85 -49.79 -1.72
CA ALA A 15 -42.21 -48.49 -1.88
C ALA A 15 -40.71 -48.69 -2.12
N THR A 16 -40.27 -48.52 -3.36
CA THR A 16 -38.84 -48.40 -3.69
C THR A 16 -38.35 -47.02 -3.27
N VAL A 17 -37.60 -46.96 -2.18
CA VAL A 17 -36.87 -45.76 -1.75
C VAL A 17 -35.57 -45.70 -2.56
N SER A 18 -35.53 -44.86 -3.59
CA SER A 18 -34.29 -44.53 -4.30
C SER A 18 -33.51 -43.51 -3.46
N SER A 19 -32.48 -43.98 -2.76
CA SER A 19 -31.54 -43.14 -2.00
C SER A 19 -30.58 -42.41 -2.96
N LEU A 20 -30.84 -41.12 -3.19
CA LEU A 20 -29.91 -40.24 -3.88
C LEU A 20 -28.81 -39.82 -2.89
N ALA A 21 -27.65 -40.47 -2.95
CA ALA A 21 -26.47 -40.06 -2.20
C ALA A 21 -25.87 -38.80 -2.85
N ALA A 22 -26.11 -37.64 -2.25
CA ALA A 22 -25.44 -36.40 -2.62
C ALA A 22 -23.96 -36.48 -2.19
N ALA A 23 -23.06 -36.71 -3.14
CA ALA A 23 -21.62 -36.59 -2.91
C ALA A 23 -21.28 -35.10 -2.68
N ALA A 24 -21.07 -34.74 -1.40
CA ALA A 24 -20.53 -33.44 -1.04
C ALA A 24 -19.08 -33.36 -1.54
N SER A 25 -18.87 -32.65 -2.64
CA SER A 25 -17.53 -32.25 -3.08
C SER A 25 -16.96 -31.26 -2.05
N THR A 26 -16.05 -31.74 -1.21
CA THR A 26 -15.22 -30.88 -0.39
C THR A 26 -14.14 -30.30 -1.28
N ALA A 27 -14.41 -29.12 -1.86
CA ALA A 27 -13.38 -28.33 -2.49
C ALA A 27 -12.34 -27.99 -1.41
N ALA A 28 -11.17 -28.63 -1.47
CA ALA A 28 -10.06 -28.34 -0.58
C ALA A 28 -9.72 -26.85 -0.69
N ALA A 29 -9.79 -26.14 0.43
CA ALA A 29 -9.33 -24.75 0.50
C ALA A 29 -7.86 -24.71 0.04
N ALA A 30 -7.55 -23.82 -0.90
CA ALA A 30 -6.18 -23.59 -1.32
C ALA A 30 -5.30 -23.31 -0.09
N PRO A 31 -4.08 -23.87 -0.02
CA PRO A 31 -3.20 -23.62 1.12
C PRO A 31 -3.01 -22.11 1.29
N ALA A 32 -3.19 -21.62 2.51
CA ALA A 32 -2.91 -20.23 2.83
C ALA A 32 -1.47 -19.93 2.42
N ALA A 33 -1.28 -18.92 1.56
CA ALA A 33 0.05 -18.52 1.13
C ALA A 33 0.90 -18.26 2.37
N ASP A 34 2.10 -18.87 2.44
CA ASP A 34 3.01 -18.64 3.56
C ASP A 34 3.50 -17.20 3.51
N THR A 35 2.83 -16.34 4.29
CA THR A 35 3.12 -14.91 4.35
C THR A 35 4.54 -14.66 4.84
N ARG A 36 5.17 -15.62 5.53
CA ARG A 36 6.57 -15.58 5.95
C ARG A 36 7.55 -15.41 4.80
N ALA A 37 7.19 -15.78 3.57
CA ALA A 37 8.04 -15.58 2.41
C ALA A 37 8.01 -14.14 1.85
N THR A 38 7.03 -13.30 2.25
CA THR A 38 6.90 -11.93 1.74
C THR A 38 7.65 -10.94 2.63
N THR A 39 8.50 -10.11 2.01
CA THR A 39 9.16 -9.00 2.69
C THR A 39 8.45 -7.68 2.39
N VAL A 40 8.27 -6.84 3.41
CA VAL A 40 7.84 -5.45 3.23
C VAL A 40 9.08 -4.57 3.22
N VAL A 41 9.27 -3.82 2.12
CA VAL A 41 10.36 -2.84 2.01
C VAL A 41 9.75 -1.45 2.06
N PHE A 42 10.13 -0.69 3.09
CA PHE A 42 9.71 0.68 3.30
C PHE A 42 10.69 1.67 2.66
N VAL A 43 10.14 2.69 2.00
CA VAL A 43 10.86 3.82 1.42
C VAL A 43 10.24 5.09 2.00
N HIS A 44 10.99 5.78 2.86
CA HIS A 44 10.49 6.98 3.52
C HIS A 44 10.45 8.19 2.58
N GLY A 45 9.73 9.22 2.99
CA GLY A 45 9.64 10.48 2.28
C GLY A 45 10.74 11.48 2.64
N ALA A 46 10.61 12.68 2.07
CA ALA A 46 11.34 13.86 2.50
C ALA A 46 11.04 14.19 3.98
N PHE A 47 12.00 14.83 4.65
CA PHE A 47 11.89 15.25 6.06
C PHE A 47 11.68 14.09 7.05
N ALA A 48 12.07 12.88 6.68
CA ALA A 48 11.94 11.67 7.47
C ALA A 48 13.19 10.80 7.33
N ASP A 49 13.27 9.75 8.13
CA ASP A 49 14.24 8.67 8.03
C ASP A 49 13.51 7.32 8.12
N GLY A 50 14.25 6.21 8.10
CA GLY A 50 13.65 4.88 8.19
C GLY A 50 12.95 4.58 9.53
N SER A 51 13.15 5.38 10.59
CA SER A 51 12.47 5.23 11.88
C SER A 51 11.02 5.71 11.85
N ALA A 52 10.61 6.46 10.82
CA ALA A 52 9.22 6.89 10.63
C ALA A 52 8.22 5.72 10.53
N TRP A 53 8.71 4.49 10.35
CA TRP A 53 7.91 3.27 10.27
C TRP A 53 7.92 2.44 11.56
N ASP A 54 8.58 2.86 12.63
CA ASP A 54 8.78 2.10 13.88
C ASP A 54 7.53 1.38 14.39
N LYS A 55 6.40 2.09 14.49
CA LYS A 55 5.11 1.55 14.96
C LYS A 55 4.53 0.53 13.99
N VAL A 56 4.68 0.75 12.68
CA VAL A 56 4.16 -0.16 11.64
C VAL A 56 5.04 -1.41 11.53
N ILE A 57 6.36 -1.27 11.66
CA ILE A 57 7.32 -2.37 11.64
C ILE A 57 6.93 -3.42 12.70
N ALA A 58 6.73 -2.99 13.95
CA ALA A 58 6.37 -3.88 15.05
C ALA A 58 5.07 -4.66 14.76
N LEU A 59 4.07 -3.96 14.21
CA LEU A 59 2.77 -4.56 13.87
C LEU A 59 2.90 -5.60 12.75
N LEU A 60 3.67 -5.33 11.69
CA LEU A 60 3.86 -6.28 10.59
C LEU A 60 4.72 -7.49 11.01
N GLN A 61 5.75 -7.28 11.83
CA GLN A 61 6.56 -8.36 12.39
C GLN A 61 5.73 -9.29 13.28
N SER A 62 4.80 -8.75 14.09
CA SER A 62 3.86 -9.55 14.88
C SER A 62 2.93 -10.44 14.02
N LYS A 63 2.73 -10.09 12.74
CA LYS A 63 1.99 -10.89 11.76
C LYS A 63 2.89 -11.86 10.96
N GLY A 64 4.17 -11.96 11.33
CA GLY A 64 5.14 -12.88 10.74
C GLY A 64 5.80 -12.39 9.45
N LEU A 65 5.65 -11.11 9.07
CA LEU A 65 6.30 -10.55 7.89
C LEU A 65 7.74 -10.14 8.20
N HIS A 66 8.64 -10.38 7.24
CA HIS A 66 9.95 -9.73 7.22
C HIS A 66 9.81 -8.28 6.78
N VAL A 67 10.58 -7.39 7.39
CA VAL A 67 10.49 -5.95 7.14
C VAL A 67 11.89 -5.35 7.00
N VAL A 68 12.07 -4.50 6.00
CA VAL A 68 13.28 -3.73 5.75
C VAL A 68 12.88 -2.27 5.58
N SER A 69 13.58 -1.36 6.25
CA SER A 69 13.40 0.09 6.07
C SER A 69 14.63 0.65 5.36
N VAL A 70 14.44 1.20 4.17
CA VAL A 70 15.48 1.88 3.40
C VAL A 70 15.80 3.21 4.08
N GLN A 71 17.07 3.56 4.15
CA GLN A 71 17.51 4.91 4.50
C GLN A 71 17.79 5.65 3.19
N ASN A 72 16.84 6.46 2.74
CA ASN A 72 16.98 7.23 1.52
C ASN A 72 18.06 8.30 1.71
N PRO A 73 19.03 8.42 0.79
CA PRO A 73 19.98 9.52 0.79
C PRO A 73 19.34 10.92 0.70
N LEU A 74 18.17 11.05 0.05
CA LEU A 74 17.44 12.29 -0.21
C LEU A 74 18.23 13.33 -1.04
N SER A 75 19.31 12.92 -1.68
CA SER A 75 20.17 13.75 -2.54
C SER A 75 19.69 13.87 -3.99
N SER A 76 19.05 12.81 -4.51
CA SER A 76 18.46 12.75 -5.85
C SER A 76 17.47 11.57 -5.95
N LEU A 77 16.58 11.57 -6.95
CA LEU A 77 15.76 10.38 -7.25
C LEU A 77 16.63 9.16 -7.56
N ALA A 78 17.71 9.35 -8.32
CA ALA A 78 18.61 8.26 -8.71
C ALA A 78 19.28 7.59 -7.49
N ASP A 79 19.73 8.39 -6.51
CA ASP A 79 20.38 7.87 -5.30
C ASP A 79 19.39 7.11 -4.40
N ASP A 80 18.16 7.62 -4.27
CA ASP A 80 17.10 6.97 -3.50
C ASP A 80 16.65 5.65 -4.15
N VAL A 81 16.56 5.62 -5.48
CA VAL A 81 16.32 4.40 -6.26
C VAL A 81 17.46 3.41 -6.08
N ALA A 82 18.72 3.87 -6.12
CA ALA A 82 19.88 3.00 -5.92
C ALA A 82 19.90 2.40 -4.50
N ALA A 83 19.56 3.19 -3.47
CA ALA A 83 19.40 2.72 -2.10
C ALA A 83 18.30 1.67 -1.97
N THR A 84 17.15 1.93 -2.58
CA THR A 84 16.02 0.99 -2.59
C THR A 84 16.36 -0.29 -3.33
N ARG A 85 17.04 -0.21 -4.48
CA ARG A 85 17.53 -1.38 -5.22
C ARG A 85 18.45 -2.26 -4.38
N ARG A 86 19.42 -1.67 -3.67
CA ARG A 86 20.31 -2.43 -2.76
C ARG A 86 19.54 -3.20 -1.67
N ALA A 87 18.40 -2.66 -1.21
CA ALA A 87 17.54 -3.37 -0.28
C ALA A 87 16.76 -4.49 -0.99
N LEU A 88 16.22 -4.24 -2.19
CA LEU A 88 15.47 -5.23 -2.97
C LEU A 88 16.33 -6.43 -3.41
N ASP A 89 17.57 -6.20 -3.85
CA ASP A 89 18.49 -7.24 -4.33
C ASP A 89 18.88 -8.26 -3.23
N LYS A 90 18.74 -7.87 -1.95
CA LYS A 90 19.00 -8.74 -0.80
C LYS A 90 17.83 -9.65 -0.45
N GLN A 91 16.67 -9.47 -1.06
CA GLN A 91 15.48 -10.24 -0.71
C GLN A 91 15.43 -11.54 -1.49
N ALA A 92 15.11 -12.64 -0.79
CA ALA A 92 14.99 -13.96 -1.40
C ALA A 92 13.57 -14.25 -1.94
N GLY A 93 12.55 -13.56 -1.43
CA GLY A 93 11.15 -13.77 -1.77
C GLY A 93 10.47 -12.56 -2.41
N PRO A 94 9.14 -12.64 -2.61
CA PRO A 94 8.36 -11.50 -3.09
C PRO A 94 8.37 -10.32 -2.12
N VAL A 95 8.24 -9.12 -2.66
CA VAL A 95 8.30 -7.85 -1.94
C VAL A 95 7.02 -7.05 -2.14
N VAL A 96 6.46 -6.54 -1.03
CA VAL A 96 5.57 -5.38 -1.06
C VAL A 96 6.43 -4.14 -0.86
N LEU A 97 6.44 -3.25 -1.84
CA LEU A 97 7.23 -2.03 -1.81
C LEU A 97 6.32 -0.86 -1.39
N VAL A 98 6.66 -0.22 -0.28
CA VAL A 98 5.81 0.78 0.39
C VAL A 98 6.52 2.13 0.41
N GLY A 99 5.89 3.15 -0.16
CA GLY A 99 6.45 4.50 -0.28
C GLY A 99 5.58 5.52 0.42
N HIS A 100 6.17 6.30 1.34
CA HIS A 100 5.51 7.45 1.97
C HIS A 100 5.93 8.74 1.28
N SER A 101 4.99 9.64 0.99
CA SER A 101 5.29 10.98 0.43
C SER A 101 6.17 10.90 -0.83
N TRP A 102 7.34 11.54 -0.82
CA TRP A 102 8.40 11.42 -1.82
C TRP A 102 8.79 9.96 -2.14
N GLY A 103 8.77 9.06 -1.17
CA GLY A 103 8.99 7.64 -1.38
C GLY A 103 8.03 7.02 -2.40
N GLY A 104 6.85 7.61 -2.61
CA GLY A 104 5.95 7.25 -3.71
C GLY A 104 6.56 7.41 -5.10
N VAL A 105 7.36 8.47 -5.32
CA VAL A 105 8.11 8.71 -6.57
C VAL A 105 9.15 7.60 -6.76
N VAL A 106 9.92 7.30 -5.71
CA VAL A 106 10.96 6.27 -5.71
C VAL A 106 10.37 4.90 -6.04
N ILE A 107 9.27 4.50 -5.39
CA ILE A 107 8.64 3.20 -5.66
C ILE A 107 7.96 3.14 -7.04
N SER A 108 7.56 4.29 -7.59
CA SER A 108 7.04 4.37 -8.97
C SER A 108 8.15 4.06 -9.98
N GLU A 109 9.36 4.55 -9.73
CA GLU A 109 10.53 4.35 -10.59
C GLU A 109 11.10 2.92 -10.48
N ILE A 110 11.26 2.38 -9.26
CA ILE A 110 11.93 1.09 -9.07
C ILE A 110 10.96 -0.10 -8.95
N GLY A 111 9.66 0.15 -8.85
CA GLY A 111 8.65 -0.87 -8.54
C GLY A 111 8.46 -1.96 -9.61
N GLN A 112 9.08 -1.83 -10.80
CA GLN A 112 9.11 -2.91 -11.78
C GLN A 112 10.11 -4.02 -11.45
N HIS A 113 10.97 -3.83 -10.44
CA HIS A 113 11.91 -4.84 -9.96
C HIS A 113 11.26 -6.21 -9.80
N GLU A 114 11.95 -7.28 -10.22
CA GLU A 114 11.38 -8.64 -10.33
C GLU A 114 10.77 -9.17 -9.03
N ARG A 115 11.32 -8.78 -7.88
CA ARG A 115 10.82 -9.19 -6.57
C ARG A 115 9.54 -8.45 -6.17
N VAL A 116 9.26 -7.28 -6.73
CA VAL A 116 8.13 -6.46 -6.31
C VAL A 116 6.84 -7.04 -6.86
N LYS A 117 5.96 -7.51 -5.96
CA LYS A 117 4.63 -8.05 -6.30
C LYS A 117 3.50 -7.03 -6.15
N ALA A 118 3.70 -5.99 -5.35
CA ALA A 118 2.68 -4.99 -5.05
C ALA A 118 3.30 -3.67 -4.59
N LEU A 119 2.59 -2.57 -4.82
CA LEU A 119 2.97 -1.22 -4.40
C LEU A 119 1.97 -0.68 -3.37
N VAL A 120 2.46 -0.01 -2.34
CA VAL A 120 1.61 0.71 -1.38
C VAL A 120 2.08 2.15 -1.27
N TYR A 121 1.23 3.08 -1.65
CA TYR A 121 1.45 4.52 -1.56
C TYR A 121 0.81 5.03 -0.27
N VAL A 122 1.57 5.70 0.59
CA VAL A 122 1.10 6.23 1.88
C VAL A 122 1.23 7.73 1.88
N ALA A 123 0.11 8.46 1.77
CA ALA A 123 0.12 9.92 1.62
C ALA A 123 1.20 10.39 0.61
N ALA A 124 1.22 9.77 -0.58
CA ALA A 124 2.40 9.76 -1.44
C ALA A 124 2.13 10.27 -2.86
N PHE A 125 3.18 10.75 -3.53
CA PHE A 125 3.11 11.04 -4.96
C PHE A 125 3.13 9.74 -5.77
N ALA A 126 2.38 9.70 -6.88
CA ALA A 126 2.36 8.56 -7.80
C ALA A 126 2.43 9.05 -9.27
N PRO A 127 3.61 9.53 -9.72
CA PRO A 127 3.78 10.08 -11.06
C PRO A 127 3.58 9.04 -12.18
N SER A 128 3.17 9.50 -13.36
CA SER A 128 3.37 8.77 -14.61
C SER A 128 4.79 8.98 -15.14
N GLU A 129 5.18 8.18 -16.13
CA GLU A 129 6.38 8.41 -16.92
C GLU A 129 6.50 9.87 -17.36
N ASN A 130 7.72 10.40 -17.29
CA ASN A 130 8.07 11.79 -17.61
C ASN A 130 7.38 12.86 -16.74
N GLN A 131 6.83 12.50 -15.58
CA GLN A 131 6.32 13.45 -14.59
C GLN A 131 7.23 13.55 -13.37
N SER A 132 7.39 14.77 -12.87
CA SER A 132 8.01 15.10 -11.60
C SER A 132 6.95 15.41 -10.52
N VAL A 133 7.39 15.70 -9.29
CA VAL A 133 6.48 16.21 -8.24
C VAL A 133 5.99 17.61 -8.61
N ALA A 134 6.87 18.47 -9.13
CA ALA A 134 6.50 19.80 -9.58
C ALA A 134 5.41 19.75 -10.66
N ASP A 135 5.52 18.82 -11.63
CA ASP A 135 4.51 18.60 -12.67
C ASP A 135 3.15 18.19 -12.12
N LEU A 136 3.12 17.38 -11.05
CA LEU A 136 1.89 16.91 -10.42
C LEU A 136 1.21 18.00 -9.57
N ALA A 137 2.00 18.80 -8.87
CA ALA A 137 1.51 19.76 -7.90
C ALA A 137 1.08 21.11 -8.52
N LYS A 138 1.59 21.46 -9.72
CA LYS A 138 1.38 22.77 -10.34
C LYS A 138 -0.08 23.20 -10.51
N ASP A 139 -0.99 22.24 -10.69
CA ASP A 139 -2.41 22.49 -10.95
C ASP A 139 -3.27 22.46 -9.68
N TYR A 140 -2.64 22.36 -8.50
CA TYR A 140 -3.31 22.31 -7.20
C TYR A 140 -2.91 23.49 -6.32
N PRO A 141 -3.77 23.90 -5.36
CA PRO A 141 -3.42 24.94 -4.40
C PRO A 141 -2.17 24.56 -3.61
N LYS A 142 -1.31 25.56 -3.36
CA LYS A 142 -0.13 25.39 -2.53
C LYS A 142 -0.54 24.87 -1.13
N PRO A 143 0.00 23.72 -0.67
CA PRO A 143 -0.36 23.14 0.62
C PRO A 143 0.20 23.98 1.78
N GLU A 144 -0.53 24.12 2.88
CA GLU A 144 -0.19 25.05 3.97
C GLU A 144 1.22 24.82 4.54
N GLY A 145 1.62 23.56 4.69
CA GLY A 145 2.93 23.17 5.24
C GLY A 145 4.12 23.62 4.41
N SER A 146 3.93 23.93 3.13
CA SER A 146 5.01 24.41 2.25
C SER A 146 5.55 25.79 2.64
N SER A 147 4.79 26.59 3.40
CA SER A 147 5.27 27.88 3.95
C SER A 147 6.29 27.71 5.08
N PHE A 148 6.46 26.48 5.59
CA PHE A 148 7.36 26.16 6.71
C PHE A 148 8.60 25.39 6.28
N ILE A 149 8.81 25.27 4.97
CA ILE A 149 10.01 24.68 4.39
C ILE A 149 11.07 25.77 4.30
N VAL A 150 12.27 25.47 4.80
CA VAL A 150 13.43 26.34 4.74
C VAL A 150 14.52 25.69 3.89
N ALA A 151 15.14 26.48 3.03
CA ALA A 151 16.27 26.05 2.21
C ALA A 151 17.58 26.54 2.81
N ASP A 152 18.60 25.70 2.80
CA ASP A 152 19.97 26.13 3.08
C ASP A 152 20.64 26.72 1.82
N LYS A 153 21.90 27.14 1.96
CA LYS A 153 22.70 27.73 0.87
C LYS A 153 22.96 26.77 -0.29
N ASP A 154 22.90 25.47 -0.06
CA ASP A 154 23.19 24.42 -1.05
C ASP A 154 21.91 23.90 -1.72
N GLY A 155 20.74 24.40 -1.30
CA GLY A 155 19.43 24.06 -1.85
C GLY A 155 18.79 22.82 -1.22
N PHE A 156 19.28 22.37 -0.07
CA PHE A 156 18.62 21.34 0.72
C PHE A 156 17.52 21.95 1.58
N LEU A 157 16.40 21.24 1.65
CA LEU A 157 15.17 21.67 2.30
C LEU A 157 15.01 20.93 3.63
N THR A 158 14.57 21.65 4.65
CA THR A 158 14.10 21.09 5.93
C THR A 158 12.77 21.73 6.33
N LEU A 159 12.03 21.09 7.24
CA LEU A 159 10.87 21.68 7.88
C LEU A 159 11.26 22.35 9.19
N THR A 160 10.73 23.55 9.43
CA THR A 160 10.81 24.17 10.76
C THR A 160 10.12 23.30 11.82
N PRO A 161 10.46 23.44 13.12
CA PRO A 161 9.75 22.74 14.19
C PRO A 161 8.23 23.01 14.21
N GLU A 162 7.82 24.23 13.85
CA GLU A 162 6.41 24.57 13.67
C GLU A 162 5.79 23.82 12.50
N GLY A 163 6.44 23.82 11.33
CA GLY A 163 6.01 23.05 10.16
C GLY A 163 5.83 21.57 10.48
N MET A 164 6.81 20.97 11.16
CA MET A 164 6.77 19.57 11.57
C MET A 164 5.57 19.29 12.50
N SER A 165 5.36 20.13 13.52
CA SER A 165 4.34 19.88 14.55
C SER A 165 2.92 20.28 14.17
N LYS A 166 2.73 21.30 13.32
CA LYS A 166 1.40 21.85 12.99
C LYS A 166 0.92 21.54 11.57
N HIS A 167 1.81 21.11 10.67
CA HIS A 167 1.43 20.87 9.26
C HIS A 167 1.88 19.49 8.74
N PHE A 168 3.00 18.96 9.20
CA PHE A 168 3.43 17.62 8.81
C PHE A 168 2.74 16.54 9.65
N ALA A 169 2.65 16.76 10.98
CA ALA A 169 2.24 15.75 11.94
C ALA A 169 1.32 16.31 13.04
N GLN A 170 0.32 17.12 12.67
CA GLN A 170 -0.54 17.83 13.62
C GLN A 170 -1.45 16.94 14.47
N ASP A 171 -1.57 15.66 14.13
CA ASP A 171 -2.30 14.64 14.87
C ASP A 171 -1.38 13.68 15.67
N VAL A 172 -0.09 14.03 15.79
CA VAL A 172 0.93 13.26 16.50
C VAL A 172 1.34 13.98 17.79
N PRO A 173 1.56 13.27 18.93
CA PRO A 173 1.96 13.91 20.18
C PRO A 173 3.22 14.77 20.07
N ALA A 174 3.25 15.91 20.76
CA ALA A 174 4.34 16.88 20.69
C ALA A 174 5.74 16.32 21.01
N ALA A 175 5.83 15.31 21.88
CA ALA A 175 7.10 14.64 22.17
C ALA A 175 7.65 13.92 20.94
N GLN A 176 6.79 13.26 20.17
CA GLN A 176 7.18 12.56 18.95
C GLN A 176 7.51 13.56 17.84
N THR A 177 6.75 14.64 17.67
CA THR A 177 7.04 15.64 16.61
C THR A 177 8.36 16.37 16.85
N ARG A 178 8.79 16.53 18.11
CA ARG A 178 10.15 17.00 18.43
C ARG A 178 11.24 16.03 18.00
N ILE A 179 11.02 14.72 18.18
CA ILE A 179 11.95 13.69 17.69
C ILE A 179 12.00 13.75 16.16
N MET A 180 10.85 13.78 15.49
CA MET A 180 10.77 13.89 14.03
C MET A 180 11.50 15.13 13.51
N ALA A 181 11.35 16.29 14.17
CA ALA A 181 12.06 17.51 13.81
C ALA A 181 13.58 17.38 13.96
N ALA A 182 14.06 16.58 14.92
CA ALA A 182 15.47 16.34 15.17
C ALA A 182 16.08 15.25 14.26
N THR A 183 15.29 14.28 13.81
CA THR A 183 15.75 13.16 12.97
C THR A 183 15.46 13.35 11.48
N GLN A 184 14.74 14.39 11.09
CA GLN A 184 14.48 14.67 9.68
C GLN A 184 15.80 14.80 8.89
N GLY A 185 15.86 14.12 7.75
CA GLY A 185 16.92 14.32 6.76
C GLY A 185 16.61 15.54 5.88
N PRO A 186 17.59 16.43 5.63
CA PRO A 186 17.47 17.44 4.58
C PRO A 186 17.29 16.76 3.21
N VAL A 187 16.39 17.28 2.38
CA VAL A 187 16.14 16.77 1.02
C VAL A 187 16.61 17.78 -0.02
N SER A 188 17.28 17.33 -1.07
CA SER A 188 17.64 18.20 -2.19
C SER A 188 16.38 18.73 -2.86
N GLY A 189 16.19 20.06 -2.89
CA GLY A 189 15.02 20.67 -3.52
C GLY A 189 14.91 20.36 -5.02
N LYS A 190 16.05 20.13 -5.68
CA LYS A 190 16.12 19.76 -7.10
C LYS A 190 15.49 18.39 -7.37
N SER A 191 15.47 17.49 -6.40
CA SER A 191 14.87 16.16 -6.56
C SER A 191 13.37 16.23 -6.91
N PHE A 192 12.66 17.29 -6.51
CA PHE A 192 11.25 17.46 -6.83
C PHE A 192 10.98 17.76 -8.32
N GLU A 193 12.01 18.11 -9.08
CA GLU A 193 11.99 18.28 -10.54
C GLU A 193 12.42 17.01 -11.29
N ASP A 194 13.01 16.02 -10.59
CA ASP A 194 13.40 14.75 -11.20
C ASP A 194 12.16 14.03 -11.72
N LYS A 195 12.27 13.52 -12.95
CA LYS A 195 11.19 12.82 -13.63
C LYS A 195 11.41 11.31 -13.53
N VAL A 196 10.34 10.59 -13.20
CA VAL A 196 10.36 9.13 -13.32
C VAL A 196 10.39 8.74 -14.79
N THR A 197 11.16 7.71 -15.11
CA THR A 197 11.24 7.13 -16.46
C THR A 197 10.19 6.04 -16.65
N VAL A 198 9.74 5.43 -15.55
CA VAL A 198 8.72 4.37 -15.54
C VAL A 198 7.61 4.66 -14.53
N ALA A 199 6.43 4.09 -14.75
CA ALA A 199 5.33 4.10 -13.80
C ALA A 199 4.98 2.68 -13.37
N ALA A 200 5.65 2.16 -12.35
CA ALA A 200 5.51 0.76 -11.92
C ALA A 200 4.06 0.35 -11.59
N TRP A 201 3.23 1.29 -11.13
CA TRP A 201 1.81 1.04 -10.85
C TRP A 201 1.00 0.61 -12.07
N ARG A 202 1.50 0.81 -13.31
CA ARG A 202 0.84 0.28 -14.52
C ARG A 202 0.83 -1.25 -14.60
N THR A 203 1.80 -1.90 -13.97
CA THR A 203 1.99 -3.36 -14.05
C THR A 203 1.89 -4.05 -12.69
N ARG A 204 1.89 -3.28 -11.59
CA ARG A 204 1.81 -3.80 -10.23
C ARG A 204 0.49 -3.42 -9.57
N PRO A 205 -0.20 -4.36 -8.91
CA PRO A 205 -1.36 -4.02 -8.10
C PRO A 205 -0.96 -3.00 -7.03
N SER A 206 -1.79 -1.99 -6.86
CA SER A 206 -1.46 -0.82 -6.03
C SER A 206 -2.51 -0.59 -4.94
N TRP A 207 -2.04 -0.16 -3.78
CA TRP A 207 -2.84 0.35 -2.67
C TRP A 207 -2.47 1.81 -2.43
N TYR A 208 -3.43 2.56 -1.95
CA TYR A 208 -3.21 3.96 -1.59
C TYR A 208 -3.86 4.25 -0.25
N ILE A 209 -3.07 4.72 0.71
CA ILE A 209 -3.55 5.23 1.99
C ILE A 209 -3.62 6.76 1.85
N LEU A 210 -4.83 7.27 1.73
CA LEU A 210 -5.12 8.70 1.57
C LEU A 210 -5.28 9.35 2.93
N SER A 211 -4.59 10.47 3.14
CA SER A 211 -4.69 11.27 4.37
C SER A 211 -5.57 12.49 4.14
N GLU A 212 -6.72 12.57 4.80
CA GLU A 212 -7.74 13.60 4.54
C GLU A 212 -7.40 14.97 5.12
N GLN A 213 -6.48 15.04 6.09
CA GLN A 213 -6.06 16.27 6.77
C GLN A 213 -4.60 16.59 6.45
N ASP A 214 -4.13 16.19 5.28
CA ASP A 214 -2.74 16.38 4.88
C ASP A 214 -2.46 17.84 4.48
N HIS A 215 -1.54 18.50 5.19
CA HIS A 215 -1.13 19.88 4.88
C HIS A 215 0.16 19.94 4.04
N MET A 216 0.67 18.81 3.56
CA MET A 216 1.89 18.70 2.73
C MET A 216 1.58 18.28 1.29
N ILE A 217 0.59 17.41 1.10
CA ILE A 217 0.07 17.04 -0.22
C ILE A 217 -1.45 17.20 -0.18
N GLN A 218 -2.00 18.07 -1.04
CA GLN A 218 -3.44 18.33 -1.11
C GLN A 218 -4.24 17.01 -1.18
N PRO A 219 -5.22 16.77 -0.29
CA PRO A 219 -6.03 15.55 -0.30
C PRO A 219 -6.73 15.31 -1.66
N ALA A 220 -7.11 16.37 -2.36
CA ALA A 220 -7.66 16.29 -3.72
C ALA A 220 -6.65 15.72 -4.73
N LEU A 221 -5.37 16.12 -4.64
CA LEU A 221 -4.29 15.59 -5.46
C LEU A 221 -4.02 14.11 -5.13
N GLN A 222 -3.98 13.75 -3.84
CA GLN A 222 -3.86 12.35 -3.42
C GLN A 222 -4.99 11.49 -3.99
N LYS A 223 -6.24 11.96 -3.90
CA LYS A 223 -7.40 11.26 -4.45
C LYS A 223 -7.29 11.06 -5.96
N ALA A 224 -6.92 12.11 -6.70
CA ALA A 224 -6.75 12.04 -8.15
C ALA A 224 -5.66 11.03 -8.55
N MET A 225 -4.52 11.03 -7.86
CA MET A 225 -3.45 10.06 -8.09
C MET A 225 -3.90 8.64 -7.74
N ALA A 226 -4.52 8.43 -6.59
CA ALA A 226 -5.02 7.11 -6.14
C ALA A 226 -6.02 6.51 -7.14
N GLN A 227 -6.92 7.33 -7.69
CA GLN A 227 -7.86 6.93 -8.73
C GLN A 227 -7.16 6.62 -10.06
N LYS A 228 -6.24 7.49 -10.49
CA LYS A 228 -5.47 7.31 -11.73
C LYS A 228 -4.73 5.98 -11.77
N ILE A 229 -4.11 5.59 -10.65
CA ILE A 229 -3.37 4.32 -10.55
C ILE A 229 -4.27 3.10 -10.29
N SER A 230 -5.60 3.28 -10.27
CA SER A 230 -6.58 2.23 -9.96
C SER A 230 -6.29 1.52 -8.62
N ALA A 231 -5.83 2.28 -7.62
CA ALA A 231 -5.45 1.71 -6.34
C ALA A 231 -6.66 1.23 -5.53
N ARG A 232 -6.39 0.30 -4.61
CA ARG A 232 -7.27 0.04 -3.47
C ARG A 232 -7.07 1.15 -2.46
N ILE A 233 -8.09 1.99 -2.29
CA ILE A 233 -7.98 3.21 -1.49
C ILE A 233 -8.45 2.94 -0.05
N VAL A 234 -7.61 3.29 0.92
CA VAL A 234 -7.96 3.39 2.34
C VAL A 234 -7.84 4.85 2.74
N THR A 235 -8.96 5.47 3.09
CA THR A 235 -9.00 6.88 3.49
C THR A 235 -8.94 6.99 5.00
N LEU A 236 -8.06 7.85 5.52
CA LEU A 236 -7.87 8.07 6.96
C LEU A 236 -7.93 9.56 7.31
N PRO A 237 -8.61 9.95 8.42
CA PRO A 237 -8.63 11.32 8.90
C PRO A 237 -7.35 11.64 9.66
N THR A 238 -6.25 11.79 8.92
CA THR A 238 -4.88 11.95 9.45
C THR A 238 -4.14 13.09 8.79
N SER A 239 -3.09 13.55 9.47
CA SER A 239 -2.02 14.37 8.89
C SER A 239 -1.24 13.63 7.79
N HIS A 240 -0.12 14.20 7.35
CA HIS A 240 0.77 13.62 6.36
C HIS A 240 1.46 12.32 6.81
N VAL A 241 1.42 11.96 8.10
CA VAL A 241 2.11 10.78 8.66
C VAL A 241 1.16 9.74 9.28
N PRO A 242 0.24 9.15 8.50
CA PRO A 242 -0.70 8.14 9.00
C PRO A 242 0.00 6.93 9.62
N GLN A 243 1.23 6.62 9.20
CA GLN A 243 2.05 5.55 9.77
C GLN A 243 2.42 5.79 11.24
N LEU A 244 2.38 7.04 11.72
CA LEU A 244 2.64 7.39 13.13
C LEU A 244 1.36 7.64 13.92
N SER A 245 0.34 8.24 13.30
CA SER A 245 -0.91 8.61 13.98
C SER A 245 -1.98 7.52 13.94
N ARG A 246 -2.00 6.67 12.89
CA ARG A 246 -2.90 5.52 12.70
C ARG A 246 -2.13 4.27 12.23
N PRO A 247 -1.09 3.83 12.98
CA PRO A 247 -0.19 2.76 12.55
C PRO A 247 -0.90 1.43 12.30
N LYS A 248 -1.98 1.12 13.04
CA LYS A 248 -2.74 -0.12 12.86
C LYS A 248 -3.43 -0.18 11.50
N GLN A 249 -4.12 0.88 11.10
CA GLN A 249 -4.81 0.95 9.82
C GLN A 249 -3.82 0.87 8.65
N VAL A 250 -2.67 1.55 8.79
CA VAL A 250 -1.59 1.47 7.81
C VAL A 250 -1.03 0.05 7.69
N ALA A 251 -0.73 -0.59 8.84
CA ALA A 251 -0.24 -1.97 8.87
C ALA A 251 -1.26 -2.97 8.28
N ASP A 252 -2.55 -2.81 8.54
CA ASP A 252 -3.59 -3.69 7.99
C ASP A 252 -3.71 -3.54 6.46
N ALA A 253 -3.59 -2.32 5.91
CA ALA A 253 -3.57 -2.10 4.47
C ALA A 253 -2.32 -2.71 3.78
N ILE A 254 -1.14 -2.56 4.40
CA ILE A 254 0.10 -3.19 3.91
C ILE A 254 0.00 -4.70 3.99
N TYR A 255 -0.55 -5.24 5.08
CA TYR A 255 -0.76 -6.67 5.22
C TYR A 255 -1.73 -7.21 4.15
N ALA A 256 -2.80 -6.48 3.84
CA ALA A 256 -3.70 -6.83 2.75
C ALA A 256 -2.98 -6.90 1.39
N ALA A 257 -2.02 -6.02 1.13
CA ALA A 257 -1.16 -6.09 -0.05
C ALA A 257 -0.20 -7.30 -0.02
N ALA A 258 0.35 -7.63 1.15
CA ALA A 258 1.26 -8.76 1.32
C ALA A 258 0.58 -10.10 1.03
N VAL A 259 -0.65 -10.28 1.51
CA VAL A 259 -1.43 -11.52 1.31
C VAL A 259 -2.20 -11.55 -0.01
N TYR A 260 -2.19 -10.46 -0.79
CA TYR A 260 -2.88 -10.41 -2.07
C TYR A 260 -2.27 -11.40 -3.07
N GLN A 261 -3.15 -12.19 -3.69
CA GLN A 261 -2.87 -13.06 -4.81
C GLN A 261 -3.71 -12.55 -5.98
N PRO A 262 -3.11 -12.18 -7.13
CA PRO A 262 -3.91 -11.88 -8.32
C PRO A 262 -4.72 -13.12 -8.72
N LYS A 263 -5.95 -12.92 -9.19
CA LYS A 263 -6.72 -14.03 -9.77
C LYS A 263 -5.93 -14.57 -10.97
N PRO A 264 -5.78 -15.90 -11.14
CA PRO A 264 -5.15 -16.43 -12.34
C PRO A 264 -5.96 -15.98 -13.56
N ASP A 265 -5.25 -15.57 -14.63
CA ASP A 265 -5.88 -15.24 -15.90
C ASP A 265 -6.65 -16.46 -16.39
N VAL A 266 -7.97 -16.35 -16.42
CA VAL A 266 -8.82 -17.34 -17.07
C VAL A 266 -8.71 -17.08 -18.57
N HIS A 267 -7.68 -17.64 -19.21
CA HIS A 267 -7.68 -17.73 -20.66
C HIS A 267 -8.85 -18.63 -21.08
N PRO A 268 -9.78 -18.17 -21.93
CA PRO A 268 -10.78 -19.06 -22.50
C PRO A 268 -10.06 -20.17 -23.28
N PRO A 269 -10.52 -21.42 -23.20
CA PRO A 269 -9.89 -22.52 -23.92
C PRO A 269 -9.84 -22.15 -25.41
N THR A 270 -8.63 -22.11 -25.96
CA THR A 270 -8.41 -22.00 -27.39
C THR A 270 -9.12 -23.18 -28.04
N THR A 271 -10.27 -22.93 -28.66
CA THR A 271 -10.92 -23.88 -29.56
C THR A 271 -10.01 -24.02 -30.78
N ARG A 272 -9.15 -25.05 -30.76
CA ARG A 272 -8.54 -25.54 -31.99
C ARG A 272 -9.67 -26.07 -32.85
N ARG A 273 -9.88 -25.43 -34.00
CA ARG A 273 -10.65 -25.97 -35.13
C ARG A 273 -9.85 -27.08 -35.79
#